data_AF-A0A7Z0NQE1-F1
#
_entry.id   AF-A0A7Z0NQE1-F1
#
_cell.length_a   1.000
_cell.length_b   1.000
_cell.length_c   1.000
_cell.angle_alpha   90.00
_cell.angle_beta   90.00
_cell.angle_gamma   90.00
#
_symmetry.space_group_name_H-M   'P 1'
#
loop_
_entity.id
_entity.type
_entity.pdbx_description
1 polymer ?
#
loop_
_entity_poly.entity_id
_entity_poly.type
_entity_poly.pdbx_seq_one_letter_code
_entity_poly.pdbx_strand_id
1 'polypeptide(L)'
;MTGRLLRLHLRARGASAFVAGVSVITLLAWAGGTWLAGRSFLDGPAARLPVVVLAPLLAAVLLGSTLAGADEELECGTPLRWPAWRAGHVLLAVFAVAAALVLTGLRVPETFGAHALARNTFGWIGLVAGAAALLGARLAWLPAFGYGCAVYFARPRDTGVFVALLSWPVQPSAAAASWWAASGVLALGLTGYAYRGSAVSRRPRPSQ
;
A
#
# COMPACT_ATOMS: atom_id res chain seq x y z
N MET A 1 -25.46 20.39 0.10
CA MET A 1 -24.24 20.91 0.76
C MET A 1 -23.12 19.87 0.94
N THR A 2 -23.45 18.58 1.02
CA THR A 2 -22.52 17.44 1.19
C THR A 2 -21.43 17.34 0.11
N GLY A 3 -21.75 17.58 -1.17
CA GLY A 3 -20.79 17.43 -2.27
C GLY A 3 -19.61 18.41 -2.25
N ARG A 4 -19.82 19.65 -1.80
CA ARG A 4 -18.76 20.67 -1.72
C ARG A 4 -17.78 20.37 -0.58
N LEU A 5 -18.31 19.95 0.58
CA LEU A 5 -17.50 19.52 1.73
C LEU A 5 -16.68 18.28 1.38
N LEU A 6 -17.27 17.30 0.69
CA LEU A 6 -16.56 16.12 0.22
C LEU A 6 -15.43 16.48 -0.76
N ARG A 7 -15.69 17.36 -1.73
CA ARG A 7 -14.67 17.80 -2.70
C ARG A 7 -13.53 18.56 -2.02
N LEU A 8 -13.82 19.43 -1.06
CA LEU A 8 -12.79 20.13 -0.28
C LEU A 8 -11.97 19.14 0.56
N HIS A 9 -12.62 18.16 1.20
CA HIS A 9 -11.95 17.11 1.98
C HIS A 9 -11.00 16.26 1.11
N LEU A 10 -11.47 15.83 -0.07
CA LEU A 10 -10.66 15.08 -1.03
C LEU A 10 -9.48 15.91 -1.55
N ARG A 11 -9.68 17.20 -1.82
CA ARG A 11 -8.62 18.10 -2.29
C ARG A 11 -7.59 18.38 -1.20
N ALA A 12 -8.04 18.57 0.05
CA ALA A 12 -7.17 18.74 1.21
C ALA A 12 -6.28 17.51 1.46
N ARG A 13 -6.79 16.31 1.21
CA ARG A 13 -6.02 15.05 1.32
C ARG A 13 -5.23 14.67 0.06
N GLY A 14 -5.13 15.57 -0.93
CA GLY A 14 -4.34 15.32 -2.14
C GLY A 14 -4.90 14.23 -3.06
N ALA A 15 -6.21 13.97 -3.04
CA ALA A 15 -6.83 12.88 -3.79
C ALA A 15 -6.55 12.94 -5.30
N SER A 16 -6.50 14.14 -5.90
CA SER A 16 -6.16 14.29 -7.32
C SER A 16 -4.72 13.86 -7.63
N ALA A 17 -3.78 14.20 -6.75
CA ALA A 17 -2.38 13.79 -6.90
C ALA A 17 -2.24 12.28 -6.69
N PHE A 18 -2.98 11.70 -5.74
CA PHE A 18 -3.03 10.25 -5.53
C PHE A 18 -3.57 9.52 -6.77
N VAL A 19 -4.72 9.96 -7.30
CA VAL A 19 -5.31 9.35 -8.51
C VAL A 19 -4.38 9.47 -9.71
N ALA A 20 -3.79 10.65 -9.93
CA ALA A 20 -2.82 10.85 -11.01
C ALA A 20 -1.59 9.94 -10.84
N GLY A 21 -1.04 9.85 -9.64
CA GLY A 21 0.13 9.01 -9.35
C GLY A 21 -0.17 7.52 -9.50
N VAL A 22 -1.31 7.02 -9.00
CA VAL A 22 -1.75 5.64 -9.19
C VAL A 22 -1.98 5.34 -10.67
N SER A 23 -2.53 6.28 -11.44
CA SER A 23 -2.72 6.12 -12.89
C SER A 23 -1.37 5.99 -13.61
N VAL A 24 -0.40 6.84 -13.29
CA VAL A 24 0.96 6.76 -13.83
C VAL A 24 1.63 5.43 -13.47
N ILE A 25 1.54 5.01 -12.20
CA ILE A 25 2.09 3.71 -11.75
C ILE A 25 1.43 2.55 -12.51
N THR A 26 0.12 2.59 -12.70
CA THR A 26 -0.64 1.58 -13.45
C THR A 26 -0.16 1.49 -14.91
N LEU A 27 0.02 2.64 -15.56
CA LEU A 27 0.53 2.70 -16.93
C LEU A 27 1.98 2.19 -17.03
N LEU A 28 2.84 2.54 -16.08
CA LEU A 28 4.21 2.05 -16.01
C LEU A 28 4.28 0.55 -15.73
N ALA A 29 3.41 0.04 -14.86
CA ALA A 29 3.31 -1.39 -14.56
C ALA A 29 2.87 -2.17 -15.81
N TRP A 30 1.89 -1.66 -16.55
CA TRP A 30 1.45 -2.24 -17.81
C TRP A 30 2.54 -2.20 -18.88
N ALA A 31 3.13 -1.03 -19.14
CA ALA A 31 4.20 -0.86 -20.12
C ALA A 31 5.43 -1.71 -19.77
N GLY A 32 5.86 -1.68 -18.50
CA GLY A 32 6.97 -2.49 -18.00
C GLY A 32 6.70 -3.99 -18.11
N GLY A 33 5.50 -4.45 -17.71
CA GLY A 33 5.09 -5.84 -17.82
C GLY A 33 5.06 -6.34 -19.27
N THR A 34 4.51 -5.54 -20.19
CA THR A 34 4.49 -5.88 -21.63
C THR A 34 5.89 -5.90 -22.24
N TRP A 35 6.75 -4.94 -21.88
CA TRP A 35 8.13 -4.91 -22.34
C TRP A 35 8.93 -6.12 -21.85
N LEU A 36 8.74 -6.51 -20.59
CA LEU A 36 9.42 -7.65 -19.99
C LEU A 36 8.98 -8.98 -20.61
N ALA A 37 7.69 -9.14 -20.90
CA ALA A 37 7.15 -10.33 -21.56
C ALA A 37 7.73 -10.56 -22.96
N GLY A 38 8.25 -9.51 -23.61
CA GLY A 38 8.93 -9.61 -24.91
C GLY A 38 10.42 -9.94 -24.82
N ARG A 39 10.99 -10.20 -23.64
CA ARG A 39 12.42 -10.46 -23.45
C ARG A 39 12.69 -11.96 -23.25
N SER A 40 13.44 -12.56 -24.18
CA SER A 40 13.83 -13.97 -24.18
C SER A 40 14.78 -14.42 -23.05
N PHE A 41 15.33 -13.50 -22.25
CA PHE A 41 16.19 -13.84 -21.12
C PHE A 41 15.44 -13.86 -19.78
N LEU A 42 14.19 -13.41 -19.76
CA LEU A 42 13.32 -13.38 -18.60
C LEU A 42 12.11 -14.28 -18.85
N ASP A 43 12.36 -15.57 -18.91
CA ASP A 43 11.29 -16.55 -19.06
C ASP A 43 10.64 -16.88 -17.70
N GLY A 44 9.32 -16.98 -17.71
CA GLY A 44 8.53 -17.51 -16.60
C GLY A 44 8.21 -16.51 -15.47
N PRO A 45 7.77 -17.03 -14.30
CA PRO A 45 7.23 -16.23 -13.19
C PRO A 45 8.16 -15.17 -12.61
N ALA A 46 9.47 -15.33 -12.76
CA ALA A 46 10.47 -14.44 -12.17
C ALA A 46 10.58 -13.11 -12.91
N ALA A 47 10.25 -13.07 -14.21
CA ALA A 47 10.29 -11.85 -15.01
C ALA A 47 9.46 -10.75 -14.37
N ARG A 48 8.19 -11.03 -14.06
CA ARG A 48 7.22 -10.05 -13.53
C ARG A 48 7.50 -9.57 -12.09
N LEU A 49 8.41 -10.19 -11.35
CA LEU A 49 8.63 -9.88 -9.93
C LEU A 49 8.87 -8.39 -9.64
N PRO A 50 9.68 -7.64 -10.41
CA PRO A 50 9.89 -6.22 -10.16
C PRO A 50 8.60 -5.41 -10.27
N VAL A 51 7.77 -5.68 -11.30
CA VAL A 51 6.49 -4.98 -11.50
C VAL A 51 5.51 -5.29 -10.36
N VAL A 52 5.40 -6.59 -10.02
CA VAL A 52 4.47 -7.10 -9.00
C VAL A 52 4.82 -6.62 -7.59
N VAL A 53 6.10 -6.34 -7.31
CA VAL A 53 6.55 -5.81 -6.02
C VAL A 53 6.52 -4.28 -6.02
N LEU A 54 7.09 -3.63 -7.02
CA LEU A 54 7.29 -2.18 -7.05
C LEU A 54 6.01 -1.40 -7.26
N ALA A 55 5.11 -1.83 -8.16
CA ALA A 55 3.90 -1.05 -8.45
C ALA A 55 2.98 -0.92 -7.22
N PRO A 56 2.66 -2.02 -6.49
CA PRO A 56 1.93 -1.91 -5.23
C PRO A 56 2.66 -1.12 -4.14
N LEU A 57 3.99 -1.26 -4.04
CA LEU A 57 4.81 -0.51 -3.08
C LEU A 57 4.74 1.00 -3.34
N LEU A 58 4.96 1.44 -4.59
CA LEU A 58 4.90 2.85 -4.97
C LEU A 58 3.49 3.44 -4.72
N ALA A 59 2.44 2.68 -5.05
CA ALA A 59 1.07 3.11 -4.79
C ALA A 59 0.78 3.25 -3.28
N ALA A 60 1.30 2.33 -2.45
CA ALA A 60 1.21 2.43 -1.00
C ALA A 60 2.00 3.63 -0.45
N VAL A 61 3.19 3.93 -0.99
CA VAL A 61 3.97 5.11 -0.60
C VAL A 61 3.21 6.40 -0.92
N LEU A 62 2.59 6.50 -2.10
CA LEU A 62 1.72 7.64 -2.44
C LEU A 62 0.55 7.77 -1.46
N LEU A 63 -0.04 6.65 -1.03
CA LEU A 63 -1.14 6.65 -0.06
C LEU A 63 -0.73 7.33 1.24
N GLY A 64 0.52 7.15 1.69
CA GLY A 64 1.06 7.74 2.93
C GLY A 64 0.84 9.26 3.00
N SER A 65 0.95 9.97 1.88
CA SER A 65 0.68 11.42 1.83
C SER A 65 -0.75 11.81 2.17
N THR A 66 -1.72 10.94 1.87
CA THR A 66 -3.15 11.14 2.12
C THR A 66 -3.56 10.76 3.56
N LEU A 67 -2.69 10.03 4.26
CA LEU A 67 -2.90 9.58 5.65
C LEU A 67 -2.55 10.66 6.67
N ALA A 68 -1.85 11.74 6.26
CA ALA A 68 -1.70 12.94 7.06
C ALA A 68 -3.11 13.50 7.34
N GLY A 69 -3.50 13.55 8.61
CA GLY A 69 -4.82 14.02 9.04
C GLY A 69 -5.09 15.46 8.58
N ALA A 70 -6.35 15.77 8.32
CA ALA A 70 -6.79 17.14 8.11
C ALA A 70 -7.01 17.77 9.50
N ASP A 71 -5.90 18.17 10.12
CA ASP A 71 -5.82 18.73 11.48
C ASP A 71 -6.39 17.82 12.57
N GLU A 72 -5.53 17.13 13.31
CA GLU A 72 -5.92 16.24 14.43
C GLU A 72 -6.79 17.00 15.47
N GLU A 73 -6.62 18.33 15.58
CA GLU A 73 -7.43 19.20 16.43
C GLU A 73 -8.90 19.30 15.96
N LEU A 74 -9.15 19.34 14.65
CA LEU A 74 -10.50 19.33 14.08
C LEU A 74 -11.17 17.95 14.24
N GLU A 75 -10.39 16.88 14.13
CA GLU A 75 -10.88 15.52 14.34
C GLU A 75 -11.29 15.30 15.82
N CYS A 76 -10.53 15.85 16.79
CA CYS A 76 -10.89 15.78 18.21
C CYS A 76 -12.18 16.57 18.57
N GLY A 77 -12.47 17.65 17.86
CA GLY A 77 -13.60 18.54 18.14
C GLY A 77 -14.94 18.10 17.56
N THR A 78 -14.99 17.02 16.77
CA THR A 78 -16.20 16.59 16.05
C THR A 78 -16.70 15.24 16.56
N PRO A 79 -18.02 15.07 16.79
CA PRO A 79 -18.60 13.83 17.33
C PRO A 79 -18.71 12.69 16.29
N LEU A 80 -17.83 12.67 15.30
CA LEU A 80 -17.83 11.66 14.23
C LEU A 80 -17.13 10.38 14.68
N ARG A 81 -17.56 9.25 14.11
CA ARG A 81 -16.90 7.94 14.31
C ARG A 81 -15.62 7.87 13.47
N TRP A 82 -14.61 8.65 13.83
CA TRP A 82 -13.34 8.75 13.11
C TRP A 82 -12.64 7.42 12.81
N PRO A 83 -12.65 6.41 13.71
CA PRO A 83 -12.07 5.11 13.37
C PRO A 83 -12.70 4.45 12.14
N ALA A 84 -14.02 4.58 11.97
CA ALA A 84 -14.72 4.02 10.82
C ALA A 84 -14.38 4.79 9.52
N TRP A 85 -14.23 6.11 9.60
CA TRP A 85 -13.82 6.94 8.45
C TRP A 85 -12.38 6.67 8.02
N ARG A 86 -11.46 6.57 8.99
CA ARG A 86 -10.04 6.22 8.75
C ARG A 86 -9.93 4.82 8.14
N ALA A 87 -10.67 3.84 8.68
CA ALA A 87 -10.72 2.51 8.12
C ALA A 87 -11.30 2.50 6.70
N GLY A 88 -12.41 3.23 6.47
CA GLY A 88 -13.02 3.38 5.15
C GLY A 88 -12.07 3.99 4.12
N HIS A 89 -11.29 5.00 4.49
CA HIS A 89 -10.28 5.62 3.62
C HIS A 89 -9.20 4.61 3.19
N VAL A 90 -8.66 3.85 4.14
CA VAL A 90 -7.65 2.81 3.84
C VAL A 90 -8.25 1.69 2.99
N LEU A 91 -9.45 1.20 3.31
CA LEU A 91 -10.13 0.16 2.55
C LEU A 91 -10.46 0.61 1.12
N LEU A 92 -10.92 1.85 0.95
CA LEU A 92 -11.16 2.43 -0.36
C LEU A 92 -9.86 2.52 -1.17
N ALA A 93 -8.76 2.93 -0.54
CA ALA A 93 -7.46 2.97 -1.20
C ALA A 93 -6.97 1.57 -1.60
N VAL A 94 -7.12 0.57 -0.73
CA VAL A 94 -6.83 -0.84 -1.06
C VAL A 94 -7.61 -1.27 -2.28
N PHE A 95 -8.93 -1.07 -2.28
CA PHE A 95 -9.80 -1.47 -3.38
C PHE A 95 -9.43 -0.75 -4.69
N ALA A 96 -9.25 0.57 -4.65
CA ALA A 96 -8.92 1.37 -5.82
C ALA A 96 -7.56 0.98 -6.43
N VAL A 97 -6.52 0.82 -5.61
CA VAL A 97 -5.17 0.43 -6.07
C VAL A 97 -5.17 -1.01 -6.57
N ALA A 98 -5.79 -1.95 -5.83
CA ALA A 98 -5.84 -3.34 -6.23
C ALA A 98 -6.61 -3.50 -7.54
N ALA A 99 -7.75 -2.84 -7.70
CA ALA A 99 -8.52 -2.85 -8.95
C ALA A 99 -7.68 -2.29 -10.10
N ALA A 100 -7.09 -1.09 -9.96
CA ALA A 100 -6.28 -0.47 -11.00
C ALA A 100 -5.11 -1.36 -11.45
N LEU A 101 -4.38 -1.94 -10.51
CA LEU A 101 -3.23 -2.80 -10.82
C LEU A 101 -3.65 -4.16 -11.38
N VAL A 102 -4.70 -4.79 -10.84
CA VAL A 102 -5.21 -6.08 -11.37
C VAL A 102 -5.67 -5.93 -12.83
N LEU A 103 -6.28 -4.81 -13.20
CA LEU A 103 -6.67 -4.51 -14.59
C LEU A 103 -5.48 -4.57 -15.56
N THR A 104 -4.27 -4.22 -15.12
CA THR A 104 -3.05 -4.32 -15.96
C THR A 104 -2.71 -5.76 -16.33
N GLY A 105 -3.11 -6.73 -15.50
CA GLY A 105 -2.78 -8.14 -15.67
C GLY A 105 -3.88 -9.00 -16.29
N LEU A 106 -5.04 -8.43 -16.67
CA LEU A 106 -6.19 -9.21 -17.13
C LEU A 106 -6.02 -9.90 -18.49
N ARG A 107 -5.12 -9.41 -19.36
CA ARG A 107 -4.92 -10.04 -20.68
C ARG A 107 -4.37 -11.45 -20.58
N VAL A 108 -3.45 -11.70 -19.65
CA VAL A 108 -2.90 -13.03 -19.35
C VAL A 108 -2.51 -13.10 -17.87
N PRO A 109 -3.45 -13.43 -16.96
CA PRO A 109 -3.23 -13.37 -15.51
C PRO A 109 -2.04 -14.20 -15.02
N GLU A 110 -1.82 -15.35 -15.68
CA GLU A 110 -0.70 -16.27 -15.44
C GLU A 110 0.66 -15.64 -15.78
N THR A 111 0.69 -14.71 -16.74
CA THR A 111 1.88 -13.98 -17.19
C THR A 111 2.10 -12.71 -16.37
N PHE A 112 1.05 -11.97 -16.03
CA PHE A 112 1.14 -10.64 -15.40
C PHE A 112 0.97 -10.63 -13.87
N GLY A 113 0.60 -11.76 -13.26
CA GLY A 113 0.58 -11.90 -11.81
C GLY A 113 -0.50 -11.09 -11.10
N ALA A 114 -1.71 -11.02 -11.66
CA ALA A 114 -2.85 -10.27 -11.11
C ALA A 114 -3.10 -10.58 -9.61
N HIS A 115 -3.08 -11.86 -9.24
CA HIS A 115 -3.23 -12.29 -7.84
C HIS A 115 -2.09 -11.78 -6.95
N ALA A 116 -0.86 -11.77 -7.46
CA ALA A 116 0.29 -11.28 -6.72
C ALA A 116 0.25 -9.76 -6.56
N LEU A 117 -0.24 -9.01 -7.56
CA LEU A 117 -0.50 -7.58 -7.45
C LEU A 117 -1.51 -7.27 -6.35
N ALA A 118 -2.67 -7.95 -6.35
CA ALA A 118 -3.70 -7.78 -5.33
C ALA A 118 -3.18 -8.07 -3.91
N ARG A 119 -2.55 -9.25 -3.73
CA ARG A 119 -1.93 -9.64 -2.45
C ARG A 119 -0.91 -8.59 -2.00
N ASN A 120 -0.05 -8.15 -2.92
CA ASN A 120 1.00 -7.21 -2.56
C ASN A 120 0.44 -5.83 -2.20
N THR A 121 -0.64 -5.39 -2.84
CA THR A 121 -1.37 -4.19 -2.44
C THR A 121 -1.85 -4.28 -1.00
N PHE A 122 -2.37 -5.43 -0.56
CA PHE A 122 -2.84 -5.61 0.83
C PHE A 122 -1.69 -5.43 1.82
N GLY A 123 -0.61 -6.16 1.61
CA GLY A 123 0.54 -6.11 2.52
C GLY A 123 1.22 -4.75 2.56
N TRP A 124 1.44 -4.11 1.41
CA TRP A 124 2.10 -2.80 1.35
C TRP A 124 1.28 -1.66 1.95
N ILE A 125 -0.03 -1.62 1.65
CA ILE A 125 -0.91 -0.61 2.25
C ILE A 125 -1.04 -0.83 3.76
N GLY A 126 -1.12 -2.09 4.21
CA GLY A 126 -1.07 -2.44 5.62
C GLY A 126 0.17 -1.90 6.33
N LEU A 127 1.35 -2.13 5.74
CA LEU A 127 2.62 -1.62 6.29
C LEU A 127 2.64 -0.09 6.37
N VAL A 128 2.22 0.60 5.30
CA VAL A 128 2.20 2.07 5.30
C VAL A 128 1.19 2.62 6.29
N ALA A 129 0.00 2.01 6.42
CA ALA A 129 -0.99 2.42 7.41
C ALA A 129 -0.47 2.24 8.85
N GLY A 130 0.11 1.09 9.16
CA GLY A 130 0.74 0.82 10.45
C GLY A 130 1.91 1.76 10.73
N ALA A 131 2.78 1.98 9.74
CA ALA A 131 3.90 2.91 9.85
C ALA A 131 3.42 4.36 10.03
N ALA A 132 2.33 4.77 9.39
CA ALA A 132 1.73 6.10 9.61
C ALA A 132 1.21 6.25 11.04
N ALA A 133 0.68 5.19 11.64
CA ALA A 133 0.21 5.17 13.02
C ALA A 133 1.33 5.21 14.07
N LEU A 134 2.53 4.73 13.72
CA LEU A 134 3.68 4.65 14.62
C LEU A 134 4.66 5.82 14.43
N LEU A 135 4.96 6.18 13.19
CA LEU A 135 6.03 7.11 12.80
C LEU A 135 5.51 8.42 12.20
N GLY A 136 4.20 8.47 11.91
CA GLY A 136 3.57 9.59 11.23
C GLY A 136 3.60 9.45 9.71
N ALA A 137 2.69 10.14 9.03
CA ALA A 137 2.48 10.04 7.58
C ALA A 137 3.74 10.38 6.77
N ARG A 138 4.56 11.33 7.24
CA ARG A 138 5.79 11.76 6.56
C ARG A 138 6.87 10.67 6.51
N LEU A 139 6.92 9.80 7.52
CA LEU A 139 7.92 8.72 7.63
C LEU A 139 7.34 7.33 7.34
N ALA A 140 6.03 7.23 7.08
CA ALA A 140 5.33 5.98 6.85
C ALA A 140 5.89 5.16 5.67
N TRP A 141 6.54 5.82 4.72
CA TRP A 141 7.15 5.17 3.56
C TRP A 141 8.44 4.42 3.90
N LEU A 142 9.19 4.83 4.94
CA LEU A 142 10.52 4.29 5.25
C LEU A 142 10.48 2.79 5.56
N PRO A 143 9.60 2.29 6.47
CA PRO A 143 9.55 0.87 6.77
C PRO A 143 9.15 0.03 5.56
N ALA A 144 8.17 0.49 4.78
CA ALA A 144 7.71 -0.21 3.58
C ALA A 144 8.83 -0.30 2.53
N PHE A 145 9.49 0.82 2.24
CA PHE A 145 10.58 0.84 1.26
C PHE A 145 11.77 0.01 1.72
N GLY A 146 12.21 0.17 2.97
CA GLY A 146 13.33 -0.58 3.54
C GLY A 146 13.08 -2.09 3.57
N TYR A 147 11.88 -2.52 4.00
CA TYR A 147 11.48 -3.92 3.96
C TYR A 147 11.41 -4.46 2.52
N GLY A 148 10.89 -3.68 1.57
CA GLY A 148 10.86 -4.04 0.16
C GLY A 148 12.24 -4.28 -0.43
N CYS A 149 13.18 -3.36 -0.18
CA CYS A 149 14.58 -3.54 -0.58
C CYS A 149 15.19 -4.79 0.07
N ALA A 150 15.01 -4.96 1.37
CA ALA A 150 15.56 -6.11 2.10
C ALA A 150 15.06 -7.44 1.53
N VAL A 151 13.75 -7.60 1.33
CA VAL A 151 13.16 -8.84 0.81
C VAL A 151 13.56 -9.08 -0.65
N TYR A 152 13.58 -8.04 -1.48
CA TYR A 152 13.94 -8.15 -2.88
C TYR A 152 15.41 -8.56 -3.08
N PHE A 153 16.33 -7.98 -2.30
CA PHE A 153 17.76 -8.26 -2.42
C PHE A 153 18.20 -9.53 -1.67
N ALA A 154 17.57 -9.87 -0.54
CA ALA A 154 17.95 -11.04 0.26
C ALA A 154 17.75 -12.37 -0.49
N ARG A 155 16.93 -12.40 -1.55
CA ARG A 155 16.54 -13.60 -2.31
C ARG A 155 16.38 -14.83 -1.38
N PRO A 156 15.43 -14.79 -0.42
CA PRO A 156 15.35 -15.83 0.61
C PRO A 156 15.18 -17.21 -0.05
N ARG A 157 16.14 -18.12 0.20
CA ARG A 157 16.13 -19.51 -0.28
C ARG A 157 15.67 -20.50 0.79
N ASP A 158 15.59 -20.06 2.04
CA ASP A 158 15.20 -20.91 3.17
C ASP A 158 13.70 -21.21 3.18
N THR A 159 13.38 -22.46 3.55
CA THR A 159 12.03 -23.03 3.57
C THR A 159 11.31 -22.87 4.91
N GLY A 160 11.93 -22.22 5.90
CA GLY A 160 11.33 -22.02 7.21
C GLY A 160 10.04 -21.19 7.14
N VAL A 161 9.01 -21.58 7.90
CA VAL A 161 7.68 -20.94 7.90
C VAL A 161 7.75 -19.43 8.12
N PHE A 162 8.63 -18.98 9.03
CA PHE A 162 8.81 -17.56 9.31
C PHE A 162 9.43 -16.79 8.14
N VAL A 163 10.45 -17.36 7.48
CA VAL A 163 11.05 -16.79 6.26
C VAL A 163 10.02 -16.78 5.12
N ALA A 164 9.17 -17.80 5.04
CA ALA A 164 8.10 -17.86 4.05
C ALA A 164 7.06 -16.74 4.26
N LEU A 165 6.67 -16.48 5.52
CA LEU A 165 5.81 -15.36 5.86
C LEU A 165 6.48 -14.02 5.56
N LEU A 166 7.75 -13.81 5.93
CA LEU A 166 8.48 -12.57 5.67
C LEU A 166 8.84 -12.35 4.19
N SER A 167 8.80 -13.38 3.36
CA SER A 167 9.05 -13.27 1.92
C SER A 167 7.75 -13.16 1.11
N TRP A 168 6.60 -12.92 1.76
CA TRP A 168 5.30 -12.81 1.11
C TRP A 168 5.29 -11.93 -0.16
N PRO A 169 6.04 -10.81 -0.30
CA PRO A 169 5.97 -9.98 -1.51
C PRO A 169 6.49 -10.67 -2.77
N VAL A 170 7.48 -11.56 -2.62
CA VAL A 170 8.18 -12.25 -3.71
C VAL A 170 7.74 -13.70 -3.88
N GLN A 171 6.95 -14.22 -2.94
CA GLN A 171 6.37 -15.56 -3.01
C GLN A 171 5.40 -15.74 -4.19
N PRO A 172 5.29 -16.94 -4.77
CA PRO A 172 4.22 -17.28 -5.70
C PRO A 172 2.84 -16.99 -5.11
N SER A 173 1.91 -16.45 -5.91
CA SER A 173 0.56 -16.09 -5.43
C SER A 173 -0.31 -17.27 -5.02
N ALA A 174 0.05 -18.49 -5.44
CA ALA A 174 -0.63 -19.73 -5.04
C ALA A 174 -0.31 -20.14 -3.59
N ALA A 175 0.73 -19.58 -2.97
CA ALA A 175 1.11 -19.91 -1.61
C ALA A 175 0.13 -19.29 -0.60
N ALA A 176 -0.66 -20.11 0.09
CA ALA A 176 -1.62 -19.66 1.10
C ALA A 176 -0.96 -18.81 2.20
N ALA A 177 0.25 -19.17 2.62
CA ALA A 177 1.04 -18.42 3.61
C ALA A 177 1.26 -16.95 3.21
N SER A 178 1.43 -16.68 1.91
CA SER A 178 1.64 -15.31 1.41
C SER A 178 0.39 -14.44 1.56
N TRP A 179 -0.80 -15.02 1.37
CA TRP A 179 -2.07 -14.33 1.58
C TRP A 179 -2.35 -14.09 3.06
N TRP A 180 -2.06 -15.08 3.91
CA TRP A 180 -2.18 -14.91 5.36
C TRP A 180 -1.28 -13.80 5.89
N ALA A 181 -0.02 -13.76 5.45
CA ALA A 181 0.90 -12.68 5.81
C ALA A 181 0.39 -11.31 5.35
N ALA A 182 0.02 -11.16 4.08
CA ALA A 182 -0.44 -9.89 3.52
C ALA A 182 -1.73 -9.40 4.19
N SER A 183 -2.72 -10.27 4.36
CA SER A 183 -3.99 -9.94 5.02
C SER A 183 -3.80 -9.64 6.51
N GLY A 184 -2.91 -10.37 7.21
CA GLY A 184 -2.58 -10.10 8.62
C GLY A 184 -1.92 -8.73 8.80
N VAL A 185 -0.95 -8.40 7.95
CA VAL A 185 -0.30 -7.09 7.92
C VAL A 185 -1.31 -5.97 7.62
N LEU A 186 -2.22 -6.18 6.67
CA LEU A 186 -3.31 -5.25 6.39
C LEU A 186 -4.22 -5.06 7.60
N ALA A 187 -4.66 -6.14 8.24
CA ALA A 187 -5.54 -6.07 9.40
C ALA A 187 -4.88 -5.31 10.57
N LEU A 188 -3.61 -5.60 10.86
CA LEU A 188 -2.85 -4.92 11.92
C LEU A 188 -2.66 -3.43 11.60
N GLY A 189 -2.24 -3.11 10.38
CA GLY A 189 -2.02 -1.73 9.95
C GLY A 189 -3.32 -0.91 9.92
N LEU A 190 -4.39 -1.49 9.38
CA LEU A 190 -5.72 -0.89 9.34
C LEU A 190 -6.25 -0.61 10.74
N THR A 191 -6.17 -1.60 11.63
CA THR A 191 -6.64 -1.47 13.01
C THR A 191 -5.83 -0.41 13.76
N GLY A 192 -4.49 -0.47 13.65
CA GLY A 192 -3.60 0.50 14.27
C GLY A 192 -3.89 1.94 13.81
N TYR A 193 -4.04 2.14 12.50
CA TYR A 193 -4.33 3.46 11.93
C TYR A 193 -5.75 3.93 12.24
N ALA A 194 -6.75 3.05 12.20
CA ALA A 194 -8.14 3.40 12.51
C ALA A 194 -8.27 3.99 13.92
N TYR A 195 -7.65 3.35 14.91
CA TYR A 195 -7.74 3.80 16.29
C TYR A 195 -6.81 4.96 16.62
N ARG A 196 -5.57 4.95 16.12
CA ARG A 196 -4.54 5.93 16.52
C ARG A 196 -4.44 7.14 15.60
N GLY A 197 -4.89 7.02 14.35
CA GLY A 197 -4.63 8.03 13.33
C GLY A 197 -3.16 8.05 12.94
N SER A 198 -2.70 9.16 12.39
CA SER A 198 -1.28 9.34 12.12
C SER A 198 -0.56 9.85 13.37
N ALA A 199 0.62 9.33 13.69
CA ALA A 199 1.42 9.90 14.77
C ALA A 199 1.91 11.31 14.37
N VAL A 200 1.20 12.35 14.81
CA VAL A 200 1.67 13.73 14.75
C VAL A 200 2.88 13.85 15.68
N SER A 201 3.98 14.45 15.20
CA SER A 201 5.11 14.82 16.05
C SER A 201 4.56 15.63 17.23
N ARG A 202 4.52 15.02 18.42
CA ARG A 202 4.18 15.71 19.67
C ARG A 202 5.14 16.89 19.79
N ARG A 203 4.70 18.10 19.45
CA ARG A 203 5.46 19.29 19.83
C ARG A 203 5.48 19.32 21.36
N PRO A 204 6.64 19.46 22.01
CA PRO A 204 6.69 19.69 23.45
C PRO A 204 5.82 20.91 23.75
N ARG A 205 4.87 20.79 24.67
CA ARG A 205 4.21 21.98 25.22
C ARG A 205 5.32 22.83 25.85
N PRO A 206 5.43 24.13 25.54
CA PRO A 206 6.30 25.01 26.30
C PRO A 206 5.82 24.96 27.76
N SER A 207 6.72 24.58 28.66
CA SER A 207 6.53 24.73 30.10
C SER A 207 6.29 26.22 30.37
N GLN A 208 5.10 26.56 30.88
CA GLN A 208 4.86 27.84 31.54
C GLN A 208 5.46 27.81 32.93
#